data_AF-A0AAJ1T8P7-F1
#
_entry.id   AF-A0AAJ1T8P7-F1
#
_cell.length_a   1.000
_cell.length_b   1.000
_cell.length_c   1.000
_cell.angle_alpha   90.00
_cell.angle_beta   90.00
_cell.angle_gamma   90.00
#
_symmetry.space_group_name_H-M   'P 1'
#
loop_
_entity.id
_entity.type
_entity.pdbx_description
1 polymer ?
#
loop_
_entity_poly.entity_id
_entity_poly.type
_entity_poly.pdbx_seq_one_letter_code
_entity_poly.pdbx_strand_id
1 'polypeptide(L)'
;MNQEKLLQRLNSIPLNVNVKLMELKLNEYLENIWRASEWVKIELESIGLSVDEDFMETKNIVRYIKEYLIVKYRDARYANGEIQDNDLREEFPNDFLLGNFIDYKANISLRKRLESLLKHVKDGYIQPTFAINSANSIYTSKPAIQIPHSDLALYLDCDLHHFDSLEEAMNAISNAKADSEIITVIKKTVYFRTPKYYEEKERKRQEAIKVIDEL
;
A
#
# COMPACT_ATOMS: atom_id res chain seq x y z
N MET A 1 24.98 12.72 12.26
CA MET A 1 24.89 13.01 10.81
C MET A 1 23.93 14.19 10.61
N ASN A 2 24.14 15.10 9.65
CA ASN A 2 23.16 16.18 9.37
C ASN A 2 22.20 15.79 8.22
N GLN A 3 21.10 16.54 8.05
CA GLN A 3 20.05 16.23 7.06
C GLN A 3 20.59 16.19 5.62
N GLU A 4 21.49 17.11 5.26
CA GLU A 4 22.08 17.17 3.92
C GLU A 4 22.92 15.93 3.61
N LYS A 5 23.81 15.51 4.53
CA LYS A 5 24.61 14.29 4.37
C LYS A 5 23.74 13.03 4.30
N LEU A 6 22.64 13.00 5.06
CA LEU A 6 21.68 11.90 4.97
C LEU A 6 21.02 11.86 3.59
N LEU A 7 20.52 12.97 3.08
CA LEU A 7 19.92 13.03 1.74
C LEU A 7 20.93 12.69 0.64
N GLN A 8 22.17 13.16 0.73
CA GLN A 8 23.22 12.80 -0.22
C GLN A 8 23.47 11.28 -0.23
N ARG A 9 23.53 10.65 0.95
CA ARG A 9 23.68 9.19 1.06
C ARG A 9 22.46 8.45 0.50
N LEU A 10 21.24 8.87 0.81
CA LEU A 10 20.03 8.19 0.34
C LEU A 10 19.86 8.31 -1.18
N ASN A 11 20.18 9.46 -1.75
CA ASN A 11 20.05 9.71 -3.20
C ASN A 11 21.12 9.00 -4.05
N SER A 12 22.25 8.58 -3.44
CA SER A 12 23.32 7.87 -4.15
C SER A 12 23.16 6.35 -4.12
N ILE A 13 22.19 5.81 -3.40
CA ILE A 13 21.98 4.37 -3.21
C ILE A 13 20.75 3.92 -4.01
N PRO A 14 20.93 3.13 -5.08
CA PRO A 14 19.83 2.38 -5.68
C PRO A 14 19.26 1.38 -4.67
N LEU A 15 17.94 1.29 -4.60
CA LEU A 15 17.25 0.32 -3.74
C LEU A 15 16.98 -0.94 -4.53
N ASN A 16 17.47 -2.08 -4.05
CA ASN A 16 17.11 -3.39 -4.59
C ASN A 16 15.65 -3.70 -4.24
N VAL A 17 14.88 -4.19 -5.21
CA VAL A 17 13.47 -4.55 -5.05
C VAL A 17 13.20 -5.97 -5.54
N ASN A 18 12.38 -6.70 -4.79
CA ASN A 18 11.88 -8.01 -5.17
C ASN A 18 10.73 -7.88 -6.18
N VAL A 19 11.08 -7.75 -7.46
CA VAL A 19 10.14 -7.57 -8.58
C VAL A 19 9.10 -8.69 -8.64
N LYS A 20 9.55 -9.95 -8.50
CA LYS A 20 8.65 -11.11 -8.54
C LYS A 20 7.57 -11.02 -7.46
N LEU A 21 7.94 -10.62 -6.24
CA LEU A 21 6.97 -10.45 -5.15
C LEU A 21 6.01 -9.29 -5.41
N MET A 22 6.51 -8.18 -5.96
CA MET A 22 5.67 -7.04 -6.37
C MET A 22 4.67 -7.45 -7.45
N GLU A 23 5.08 -8.24 -8.45
CA GLU A 23 4.18 -8.76 -9.49
C GLU A 23 3.12 -9.72 -8.93
N LEU A 24 3.50 -10.61 -8.00
CA LEU A 24 2.54 -11.47 -7.31
C LEU A 24 1.50 -10.66 -6.54
N LYS A 25 1.94 -9.63 -5.80
CA LYS A 25 1.01 -8.77 -5.06
C LYS A 25 0.12 -7.94 -5.98
N LEU A 26 0.65 -7.51 -7.13
CA LEU A 26 -0.14 -6.84 -8.16
C LEU A 26 -1.27 -7.74 -8.67
N ASN A 27 -0.99 -9.02 -8.91
CA ASN A 27 -2.00 -10.00 -9.32
C ASN A 27 -3.05 -10.23 -8.24
N GLU A 28 -2.64 -10.31 -6.96
CA GLU A 28 -3.58 -10.41 -5.82
C GLU A 28 -4.52 -9.19 -5.78
N TYR A 29 -4.00 -7.98 -5.98
CA TYR A 29 -4.83 -6.78 -6.05
C TYR A 29 -5.81 -6.81 -7.22
N LEU A 30 -5.38 -7.27 -8.40
CA LEU A 30 -6.26 -7.42 -9.57
C LEU A 30 -7.38 -8.43 -9.32
N GLU A 31 -7.06 -9.56 -8.69
CA GLU A 31 -8.04 -10.58 -8.34
C GLU A 31 -9.04 -10.09 -7.29
N ASN A 32 -8.57 -9.43 -6.23
CA ASN A 32 -9.45 -8.84 -5.20
C ASN A 32 -10.37 -7.78 -5.79
N ILE A 33 -9.85 -6.95 -6.70
CA ILE A 33 -10.64 -5.96 -7.45
C ILE A 33 -11.74 -6.66 -8.25
N TRP A 34 -11.41 -7.71 -8.99
CA TRP A 34 -12.39 -8.45 -9.78
C TRP A 34 -13.46 -9.11 -8.91
N ARG A 35 -13.05 -9.83 -7.84
CA ARG A 35 -13.98 -10.48 -6.91
C ARG A 35 -14.92 -9.48 -6.23
N ALA A 36 -14.39 -8.35 -5.75
CA ALA A 36 -15.20 -7.28 -5.15
C ALA A 36 -16.17 -6.68 -6.18
N SER A 37 -15.75 -6.55 -7.44
CA SER A 37 -16.63 -6.08 -8.53
C SER A 37 -17.81 -7.01 -8.75
N GLU A 38 -17.56 -8.31 -8.92
CA GLU A 38 -18.62 -9.31 -9.10
C GLU A 38 -19.59 -9.34 -7.92
N TRP A 39 -19.06 -9.29 -6.70
CA TRP A 39 -19.89 -9.29 -5.50
C TRP A 39 -20.76 -8.03 -5.39
N VAL A 40 -20.19 -6.85 -5.63
CA VAL A 40 -20.96 -5.59 -5.58
C VAL A 40 -22.04 -5.56 -6.66
N LYS A 41 -21.74 -6.08 -7.86
CA LYS A 41 -22.75 -6.23 -8.93
C LYS A 41 -23.95 -7.06 -8.46
N ILE A 42 -23.71 -8.26 -7.95
CA ILE A 42 -24.76 -9.17 -7.49
C ILE A 42 -25.64 -8.49 -6.44
N GLU A 43 -25.02 -7.77 -5.51
CA GLU A 43 -25.74 -7.12 -4.41
C GLU A 43 -26.55 -5.92 -4.86
N LEU A 44 -26.03 -5.10 -5.78
CA LEU A 44 -26.80 -4.01 -6.40
C LEU A 44 -28.00 -4.57 -7.19
N GLU A 45 -27.80 -5.63 -7.97
CA GLU A 45 -28.88 -6.29 -8.72
C GLU A 45 -29.93 -6.91 -7.79
N SER A 46 -29.51 -7.46 -6.65
CA SER A 46 -30.40 -8.09 -5.66
C SER A 46 -31.43 -7.12 -5.06
N ILE A 47 -31.11 -5.83 -5.02
CA ILE A 47 -32.02 -4.77 -4.54
C ILE A 47 -32.77 -4.08 -5.69
N GLY A 48 -32.65 -4.60 -6.92
CA GLY A 48 -33.37 -4.12 -8.10
C GLY A 48 -32.67 -3.00 -8.88
N LEU A 49 -31.37 -2.75 -8.64
CA LEU A 49 -30.61 -1.80 -9.45
C LEU A 49 -30.01 -2.51 -10.68
N SER A 50 -30.35 -2.04 -11.87
CA SER A 50 -29.74 -2.54 -13.11
C SER A 50 -28.38 -1.89 -13.31
N VAL A 51 -27.30 -2.69 -13.30
CA VAL A 51 -25.94 -2.19 -13.49
C VAL A 51 -25.43 -2.41 -14.92
N ASP A 52 -24.79 -1.38 -15.48
CA ASP A 52 -24.19 -1.44 -16.82
C ASP A 52 -22.84 -2.19 -16.81
N GLU A 53 -22.30 -2.57 -17.98
CA GLU A 53 -21.01 -3.28 -18.08
C GLU A 53 -19.82 -2.47 -17.53
N ASP A 54 -19.88 -1.14 -17.60
CA ASP A 54 -18.85 -0.21 -17.13
C ASP A 54 -19.12 0.32 -15.70
N PHE A 55 -19.99 -0.34 -14.93
CA PHE A 55 -20.43 0.18 -13.62
C PHE A 55 -19.29 0.37 -12.61
N MET A 56 -18.20 -0.40 -12.73
CA MET A 56 -17.04 -0.29 -11.82
C MET A 56 -16.10 0.87 -12.17
N GLU A 57 -16.32 1.59 -13.27
CA GLU A 57 -15.64 2.86 -13.48
C GLU A 57 -15.94 3.81 -12.32
N THR A 58 -14.92 4.53 -11.83
CA THR A 58 -15.00 5.27 -10.56
C THR A 58 -16.19 6.22 -10.46
N LYS A 59 -16.60 6.86 -11.57
CA LYS A 59 -17.77 7.75 -11.58
C LYS A 59 -19.09 6.97 -11.52
N ASN A 60 -19.16 5.83 -12.20
CA ASN A 60 -20.37 5.00 -12.28
C ASN A 60 -20.62 4.28 -10.95
N ILE A 61 -19.58 3.71 -10.34
CA ILE A 61 -19.75 2.96 -9.09
C ILE A 61 -20.25 3.87 -7.96
N VAL A 62 -19.76 5.11 -7.87
CA VAL A 62 -20.22 6.08 -6.88
C VAL A 62 -21.70 6.42 -7.07
N ARG A 63 -22.18 6.52 -8.32
CA ARG A 63 -23.61 6.69 -8.63
C ARG A 63 -24.42 5.51 -8.08
N TYR A 64 -24.01 4.28 -8.37
CA TYR A 64 -24.71 3.09 -7.88
C TYR A 64 -24.69 2.96 -6.35
N ILE A 65 -23.58 3.31 -5.69
CA ILE A 65 -23.52 3.34 -4.22
C ILE A 65 -24.51 4.36 -3.64
N LYS A 66 -24.65 5.55 -4.26
CA LYS A 66 -25.66 6.54 -3.84
C LYS A 66 -27.08 5.99 -3.99
N GLU A 67 -27.39 5.38 -5.14
CA GLU A 67 -28.69 4.76 -5.39
C GLU A 67 -28.98 3.65 -4.37
N TYR A 68 -27.99 2.80 -4.08
CA TYR A 68 -28.07 1.77 -3.05
C TYR A 68 -28.41 2.35 -1.68
N LEU A 69 -27.72 3.41 -1.26
CA LEU A 69 -27.98 4.06 0.03
C LEU A 69 -29.41 4.62 0.10
N ILE A 70 -29.87 5.27 -0.97
CA ILE A 70 -31.24 5.81 -1.07
C ILE A 70 -32.28 4.68 -1.00
N VAL A 71 -32.07 3.59 -1.75
CA VAL A 71 -33.04 2.49 -1.82
C VAL A 71 -33.08 1.68 -0.53
N LYS A 72 -31.93 1.26 -0.01
CA LYS A 72 -31.82 0.39 1.17
C LYS A 72 -32.16 1.13 2.47
N TYR A 73 -31.65 2.34 2.65
CA TYR A 73 -31.82 3.11 3.90
C TYR A 73 -32.94 4.15 3.82
N ARG A 74 -33.55 4.36 2.64
CA ARG A 74 -34.62 5.34 2.41
C ARG A 74 -34.21 6.77 2.77
N ASP A 75 -32.94 7.08 2.61
CA ASP A 75 -32.38 8.38 2.97
C ASP A 75 -31.98 9.17 1.72
N ALA A 76 -32.78 10.18 1.40
CA ALA A 76 -32.58 11.02 0.22
C ALA A 76 -31.36 11.95 0.33
N ARG A 77 -30.74 12.10 1.52
CA ARG A 77 -29.56 12.97 1.70
C ARG A 77 -28.39 12.57 0.80
N TYR A 78 -28.30 11.30 0.43
CA TYR A 78 -27.24 10.77 -0.44
C TYR A 78 -27.41 11.08 -1.93
N ALA A 79 -28.56 11.60 -2.36
CA ALA A 79 -28.80 11.95 -3.77
C ALA A 79 -27.82 13.03 -4.27
N ASN A 80 -27.53 14.02 -3.43
CA ASN A 80 -26.65 15.14 -3.75
C ASN A 80 -25.42 15.24 -2.83
N GLY A 81 -25.32 14.40 -1.80
CA GLY A 81 -24.18 14.41 -0.88
C GLY A 81 -22.89 13.90 -1.52
N GLU A 82 -21.76 14.49 -1.14
CA GLU A 82 -20.47 13.82 -1.32
C GLU A 82 -20.40 12.60 -0.41
N ILE A 83 -19.79 11.52 -0.90
CA ILE A 83 -19.58 10.30 -0.12
C ILE A 83 -18.10 10.22 0.21
N GLN A 84 -17.75 10.36 1.49
CA GLN A 84 -16.41 10.04 1.97
C GLN A 84 -16.37 8.63 2.55
N ASP A 85 -15.24 7.95 2.36
CA ASP A 85 -15.10 6.56 2.80
C ASP A 85 -15.18 6.43 4.33
N ASN A 86 -14.71 7.44 5.07
CA ASN A 86 -14.79 7.46 6.53
C ASN A 86 -16.24 7.57 7.01
N ASP A 87 -17.02 8.47 6.42
CA ASP A 87 -18.45 8.65 6.76
C ASP A 87 -19.21 7.33 6.56
N LEU A 88 -18.95 6.61 5.46
CA LEU A 88 -19.55 5.30 5.21
C LEU A 88 -19.19 4.26 6.28
N ARG A 89 -17.92 4.22 6.73
CA ARG A 89 -17.47 3.26 7.76
C ARG A 89 -18.11 3.56 9.12
N GLU A 90 -18.29 4.83 9.45
CA GLU A 90 -18.86 5.26 10.73
C GLU A 90 -20.38 5.08 10.76
N GLU A 91 -21.07 5.48 9.70
CA GLU A 91 -22.53 5.39 9.63
C GLU A 91 -23.02 3.95 9.39
N PHE A 92 -22.24 3.13 8.67
CA PHE A 92 -22.63 1.78 8.25
C PHE A 92 -21.53 0.72 8.48
N PRO A 93 -21.05 0.54 9.72
CA PRO A 93 -19.91 -0.33 10.02
C PRO A 93 -20.13 -1.81 9.68
N ASN A 94 -21.40 -2.25 9.59
CA ASN A 94 -21.78 -3.64 9.32
C ASN A 94 -22.35 -3.85 7.91
N ASP A 95 -22.31 -2.85 7.04
CA ASP A 95 -22.79 -2.99 5.68
C ASP A 95 -21.71 -3.61 4.79
N PHE A 96 -21.91 -4.88 4.43
CA PHE A 96 -20.96 -5.65 3.63
C PHE A 96 -20.70 -5.02 2.26
N LEU A 97 -21.69 -4.36 1.65
CA LEU A 97 -21.52 -3.75 0.34
C LEU A 97 -20.66 -2.51 0.40
N LEU A 98 -20.92 -1.66 1.38
CA LEU A 98 -20.09 -0.48 1.60
C LEU A 98 -18.67 -0.87 2.02
N GLY A 99 -18.51 -1.92 2.84
CA GLY A 99 -17.22 -2.51 3.16
C GLY A 99 -16.44 -2.94 1.91
N ASN A 100 -17.04 -3.78 1.06
CA ASN A 100 -16.42 -4.24 -0.19
C ASN A 100 -16.12 -3.08 -1.16
N PHE A 101 -16.98 -2.07 -1.24
CA PHE A 101 -16.75 -0.89 -2.07
C PHE A 101 -15.52 -0.09 -1.62
N ILE A 102 -15.37 0.12 -0.30
CA ILE A 102 -14.21 0.85 0.22
C ILE A 102 -12.93 0.04 0.01
N ASP A 103 -12.99 -1.28 0.23
CA ASP A 103 -11.85 -2.16 0.00
C ASP A 103 -11.46 -2.20 -1.48
N TYR A 104 -12.44 -2.21 -2.39
CA TYR A 104 -12.22 -2.05 -3.84
C TYR A 104 -11.45 -0.74 -4.15
N LYS A 105 -11.88 0.40 -3.59
CA LYS A 105 -11.18 1.69 -3.79
C LYS A 105 -9.74 1.65 -3.25
N ALA A 106 -9.54 1.04 -2.08
CA ALA A 106 -8.22 0.89 -1.48
C ALA A 106 -7.30 0.03 -2.38
N ASN A 107 -7.79 -1.12 -2.84
CA ASN A 107 -7.05 -2.02 -3.74
C ASN A 107 -6.71 -1.35 -5.08
N ILE A 108 -7.62 -0.57 -5.68
CA ILE A 108 -7.30 0.21 -6.88
C ILE A 108 -6.18 1.22 -6.64
N SER A 109 -6.24 1.92 -5.50
CA SER A 109 -5.20 2.90 -5.16
C SER A 109 -3.84 2.21 -5.01
N LEU A 110 -3.79 1.09 -4.30
CA LEU A 110 -2.58 0.30 -4.10
C LEU A 110 -2.04 -0.28 -5.40
N ARG A 111 -2.91 -0.85 -6.24
CA ARG A 111 -2.58 -1.34 -7.60
C ARG A 111 -1.87 -0.26 -8.41
N LYS A 112 -2.48 0.93 -8.53
CA LYS A 112 -1.92 2.05 -9.31
C LYS A 112 -0.55 2.49 -8.80
N ARG A 113 -0.36 2.53 -7.48
CA ARG A 113 0.93 2.88 -6.86
C ARG A 113 1.99 1.82 -7.16
N LEU A 114 1.62 0.55 -7.09
CA LEU A 114 2.53 -0.57 -7.35
C LEU A 114 2.92 -0.65 -8.83
N GLU A 115 1.96 -0.53 -9.75
CA GLU A 115 2.21 -0.43 -11.19
C GLU A 115 3.12 0.76 -11.52
N SER A 116 2.87 1.91 -10.89
CA SER A 116 3.74 3.08 -11.06
C SER A 116 5.16 2.77 -10.61
N LEU A 117 5.34 2.09 -9.48
CA LEU A 117 6.68 1.74 -8.97
C LEU A 117 7.40 0.75 -9.89
N LEU A 118 6.69 -0.28 -10.38
CA LEU A 118 7.21 -1.28 -11.31
C LEU A 118 7.74 -0.66 -12.61
N LYS A 119 7.10 0.38 -13.14
CA LYS A 119 7.57 1.12 -14.33
C LYS A 119 8.94 1.79 -14.16
N HIS A 120 9.37 1.99 -12.92
CA HIS A 120 10.66 2.61 -12.61
C HIS A 120 11.76 1.60 -12.27
N VAL A 121 11.44 0.30 -12.26
CA VAL A 121 12.41 -0.76 -12.00
C VAL A 121 13.35 -0.91 -13.20
N LYS A 122 14.65 -0.96 -12.92
CA LYS A 122 15.70 -1.30 -13.88
C LYS A 122 16.64 -2.31 -13.25
N ASP A 123 16.79 -3.47 -13.87
CA ASP A 123 17.67 -4.55 -13.41
C ASP A 123 17.46 -4.98 -11.94
N GLY A 124 16.20 -4.91 -11.46
CA GLY A 124 15.84 -5.23 -10.07
C GLY A 124 16.07 -4.10 -9.07
N TYR A 125 16.35 -2.88 -9.54
CA TYR A 125 16.55 -1.70 -8.69
C TYR A 125 15.60 -0.56 -9.02
N ILE A 126 15.32 0.27 -8.02
CA ILE A 126 14.73 1.60 -8.18
C ILE A 126 15.68 2.65 -7.59
N GLN A 127 15.73 3.84 -8.17
CA GLN A 127 16.48 4.96 -7.59
C GLN A 127 15.54 6.14 -7.34
N PRO A 128 14.85 6.17 -6.19
CA PRO A 128 14.01 7.29 -5.82
C PRO A 128 14.82 8.52 -5.47
N THR A 129 14.31 9.70 -5.82
CA THR A 129 14.82 10.96 -5.28
C THR A 129 14.23 11.23 -3.90
N PHE A 130 15.08 11.29 -2.87
CA PHE A 130 14.73 11.62 -1.50
C PHE A 130 14.77 13.12 -1.23
N ALA A 131 13.79 13.61 -0.49
CA ALA A 131 13.68 14.98 -0.01
C ALA A 131 13.12 15.03 1.41
N ILE A 132 13.26 16.16 2.09
CA ILE A 132 12.68 16.42 3.42
C ILE A 132 11.60 17.49 3.28
N ASN A 133 10.42 17.24 3.84
CA ASN A 133 9.32 18.22 3.83
C ASN A 133 9.37 19.17 5.05
N SER A 134 8.48 20.16 5.08
CA SER A 134 8.34 21.11 6.20
C SER A 134 8.00 20.46 7.54
N ALA A 135 7.48 19.23 7.54
CA ALA A 135 7.20 18.42 8.72
C ALA A 135 8.40 17.55 9.15
N ASN A 136 9.61 17.86 8.68
CA ASN A 136 10.84 17.12 8.97
C ASN A 136 10.71 15.62 8.70
N SER A 137 10.04 15.22 7.62
CA SER A 137 9.90 13.83 7.22
C SER A 137 10.55 13.59 5.87
N ILE A 138 11.32 12.51 5.75
CA ILE A 138 11.92 12.12 4.48
C ILE A 138 10.84 11.52 3.58
N TYR A 139 10.83 11.83 2.30
CA TYR A 139 9.92 11.21 1.33
C TYR A 139 10.61 11.05 -0.01
N THR A 140 10.01 10.24 -0.87
CA THR A 140 10.49 10.00 -2.24
C THR A 140 9.60 10.69 -3.25
N SER A 141 10.16 11.43 -4.21
CA SER A 141 9.40 12.15 -5.24
C SER A 141 9.35 11.42 -6.59
N LYS A 142 10.40 10.68 -6.98
CA LYS A 142 10.44 9.99 -8.29
C LYS A 142 11.37 8.74 -8.28
N PRO A 143 10.83 7.51 -8.37
CA PRO A 143 9.42 7.19 -8.12
C PRO A 143 8.98 7.58 -6.71
N ALA A 144 7.70 7.90 -6.55
CA ALA A 144 7.10 8.07 -5.23
C ALA A 144 6.74 6.70 -4.64
N ILE A 145 7.40 6.32 -3.56
CA ILE A 145 7.15 5.10 -2.80
C ILE A 145 6.05 5.39 -1.78
N GLN A 146 4.80 5.17 -2.18
CA GLN A 146 3.60 5.47 -1.38
C GLN A 146 2.77 4.21 -1.06
N ILE A 147 3.45 3.09 -0.88
CA ILE A 147 2.86 1.82 -0.48
C ILE A 147 2.92 1.65 1.05
N PRO A 148 2.06 0.79 1.65
CA PRO A 148 2.10 0.49 3.07
C PRO A 148 3.50 0.02 3.53
N HIS A 149 3.86 0.36 4.76
CA HIS A 149 5.17 0.01 5.33
C HIS A 149 5.40 -1.52 5.36
N SER A 150 4.35 -2.29 5.64
CA SER A 150 4.35 -3.76 5.62
C SER A 150 4.78 -4.31 4.25
N ASP A 151 4.19 -3.78 3.18
CA ASP A 151 4.47 -4.19 1.81
C ASP A 151 5.89 -3.78 1.40
N LEU A 152 6.30 -2.55 1.76
CA LEU A 152 7.61 -2.06 1.38
C LEU A 152 8.75 -2.85 2.02
N ALA A 153 8.61 -3.26 3.28
CA ALA A 153 9.62 -4.09 3.94
C ALA A 153 9.77 -5.47 3.28
N LEU A 154 8.68 -6.03 2.77
CA LEU A 154 8.71 -7.27 1.98
C LEU A 154 9.44 -7.07 0.64
N TYR A 155 9.16 -5.96 -0.06
CA TYR A 155 9.78 -5.70 -1.37
C TYR A 155 11.26 -5.33 -1.29
N LEU A 156 11.65 -4.58 -0.26
CA LEU A 156 13.05 -4.23 0.00
C LEU A 156 13.82 -5.33 0.72
N ASP A 157 13.15 -6.42 1.08
CA ASP A 157 13.75 -7.55 1.77
C ASP A 157 14.48 -7.11 3.05
N CYS A 158 13.79 -6.44 3.95
CA CYS A 158 14.37 -5.85 5.15
C CYS A 158 13.42 -5.85 6.35
N ASP A 159 13.97 -5.52 7.52
CA ASP A 159 13.20 -5.12 8.69
C ASP A 159 12.90 -3.62 8.64
N LEU A 160 11.91 -3.20 9.43
CA LEU A 160 11.53 -1.80 9.55
C LEU A 160 11.33 -1.40 11.02
N HIS A 161 11.67 -0.16 11.35
CA HIS A 161 11.34 0.45 12.64
C HIS A 161 10.80 1.86 12.45
N HIS A 162 9.67 2.16 13.09
CA HIS A 162 9.07 3.49 13.09
C HIS A 162 9.57 4.31 14.27
N PHE A 163 9.94 5.56 14.02
CA PHE A 163 10.36 6.53 15.04
C PHE A 163 9.34 7.67 15.15
N ASP A 164 9.32 8.35 16.29
CA ASP A 164 8.40 9.46 16.51
C ASP A 164 8.91 10.76 15.86
N SER A 165 10.22 10.85 15.59
CA SER A 165 10.82 11.97 14.87
C SER A 165 11.96 11.55 13.92
N LEU A 166 12.26 12.40 12.94
CA LEU A 166 13.43 12.22 12.07
C LEU A 166 14.75 12.36 12.84
N GLU A 167 14.79 13.20 13.87
CA GLU A 167 15.96 13.36 14.73
C GLU A 167 16.29 12.06 15.48
N GLU A 168 15.29 11.39 16.04
CA GLU A 168 15.44 10.07 16.65
C GLU A 168 15.96 9.04 15.66
N ALA A 169 15.37 8.97 14.46
CA ALA A 169 15.84 8.08 13.41
C ALA A 169 17.30 8.37 13.02
N MET A 170 17.67 9.65 12.89
CA MET A 170 19.04 10.07 12.57
C MET A 170 20.03 9.74 13.67
N ASN A 171 19.63 9.89 14.94
CA ASN A 171 20.42 9.51 16.10
C ASN A 171 20.59 8.00 16.17
N ALA A 172 19.53 7.22 15.94
CA ALA A 172 19.60 5.77 15.88
C ALA A 172 20.52 5.29 14.75
N ILE A 173 20.43 5.87 13.55
CA ILE A 173 21.31 5.54 12.42
C ILE A 173 22.77 5.91 12.72
N SER A 174 23.00 7.06 13.35
CA SER A 174 24.36 7.52 13.68
C SER A 174 25.03 6.65 14.76
N ASN A 175 24.23 5.99 15.61
CA ASN A 175 24.69 5.15 16.72
C ASN A 175 24.46 3.65 16.48
N ALA A 176 23.96 3.25 15.30
CA ALA A 176 23.71 1.86 14.97
C ALA A 176 25.03 1.07 15.04
N LYS A 177 25.00 -0.09 15.70
CA LYS A 177 26.16 -1.00 15.76
C LYS A 177 26.54 -1.46 14.35
N ALA A 178 27.83 -1.78 14.17
CA ALA A 178 28.46 -2.04 12.88
C ALA A 178 27.88 -3.22 12.06
N ASP A 179 26.97 -3.99 12.65
CA ASP A 179 26.36 -5.19 12.07
C ASP A 179 25.05 -4.91 11.30
N SER A 180 24.45 -3.73 11.40
CA SER A 180 23.20 -3.40 10.71
C SER A 180 23.42 -2.58 9.42
N GLU A 181 22.91 -3.07 8.29
CA GLU A 181 22.90 -2.36 7.01
C GLU A 181 21.63 -1.51 6.88
N ILE A 182 21.76 -0.18 6.87
CA ILE A 182 20.62 0.71 6.61
C ILE A 182 20.32 0.73 5.11
N ILE A 183 19.14 0.27 4.73
CA ILE A 183 18.64 0.26 3.35
C ILE A 183 18.14 1.64 2.95
N THR A 184 17.20 2.22 3.72
CA THR A 184 16.65 3.55 3.45
C THR A 184 15.86 4.13 4.64
N VAL A 185 15.41 5.38 4.53
CA VAL A 185 14.50 6.05 5.48
C VAL A 185 13.36 6.70 4.70
N ILE A 186 12.11 6.41 5.09
CA ILE A 186 10.92 7.03 4.50
C ILE A 186 9.97 7.43 5.63
N LYS A 187 9.54 8.68 5.59
CA LYS A 187 8.87 9.45 6.65
C LYS A 187 9.73 9.45 7.91
N LYS A 188 9.33 8.66 8.89
CA LYS A 188 10.01 8.43 10.16
C LYS A 188 10.38 6.95 10.35
N THR A 189 10.25 6.15 9.29
CA THR A 189 10.50 4.70 9.33
C THR A 189 11.85 4.41 8.70
N VAL A 190 12.71 3.71 9.43
CA VAL A 190 14.02 3.23 8.96
C VAL A 190 13.87 1.78 8.51
N TYR A 191 14.41 1.49 7.34
CA TYR A 191 14.49 0.15 6.76
C TYR A 191 15.92 -0.32 6.82
N PHE A 192 16.14 -1.51 7.36
CA PHE A 192 17.48 -2.03 7.63
C PHE A 192 17.52 -3.55 7.56
N ARG A 193 18.72 -4.10 7.36
CA ARG A 193 19.00 -5.53 7.46
C ARG A 193 19.99 -5.76 8.59
N THR A 194 19.78 -6.84 9.32
CA THR A 194 20.72 -7.31 10.35
C THR A 194 21.25 -8.70 9.95
N PRO A 195 22.33 -9.22 10.55
CA PRO A 195 22.77 -10.59 10.27
C PRO A 195 21.66 -11.60 10.63
N LYS A 196 20.92 -11.32 11.72
CA LYS A 196 19.76 -12.09 12.17
C LYS A 196 18.62 -12.12 11.15
N TYR A 197 18.44 -11.06 10.37
CA TYR A 197 17.45 -11.01 9.29
C TYR A 197 17.60 -12.17 8.30
N TYR A 198 18.84 -12.46 7.88
CA TYR A 198 19.12 -13.53 6.91
C TYR A 198 18.77 -14.91 7.49
N GLU A 199 19.07 -15.15 8.76
CA GLU A 199 18.74 -16.40 9.45
C GLU A 199 17.22 -16.60 9.57
N GLU A 200 16.48 -15.55 9.93
CA GLU A 200 15.03 -15.59 10.10
C GLU A 200 14.28 -15.70 8.76
N LYS A 201 14.78 -15.03 7.71
CA LYS A 201 14.14 -15.06 6.39
C LYS A 201 14.35 -16.38 5.68
N GLU A 202 15.53 -17.00 5.83
CA GLU A 202 15.76 -18.34 5.30
C GLU A 202 14.85 -19.36 6.02
N ARG A 203 14.65 -19.24 7.34
CA ARG A 203 13.67 -20.06 8.06
C ARG A 203 12.25 -19.89 7.50
N LYS A 204 11.78 -18.65 7.31
CA LYS A 204 10.45 -18.36 6.72
C LYS A 204 10.33 -18.85 5.28
N ARG A 205 11.40 -18.78 4.49
CA ARG A 205 11.43 -19.30 3.11
C ARG A 205 11.29 -20.82 3.11
N GLN A 206 12.00 -21.52 3.97
CA GLN A 206 11.89 -22.98 4.12
C GLN A 206 10.50 -23.39 4.64
N GLU A 207 9.91 -22.62 5.56
CA GLU A 207 8.53 -22.81 6.01
C GLU A 207 7.52 -22.64 4.86
N ALA A 208 7.67 -21.59 4.05
CA ALA A 208 6.80 -21.35 2.90
C ALA A 208 6.95 -22.41 1.80
N ILE A 209 8.17 -22.86 1.50
CA ILE A 209 8.43 -23.94 0.54
C ILE A 209 7.77 -25.24 1.02
N LYS A 210 7.91 -25.57 2.31
CA LYS A 210 7.31 -26.77 2.88
C LYS A 210 5.79 -26.79 2.79
N VAL A 211 5.14 -25.64 3.02
CA VAL A 211 3.67 -25.52 2.87
C VAL A 211 3.23 -25.66 1.41
N ILE A 212 4.07 -25.25 0.45
CA ILE A 212 3.78 -25.38 -0.98
C ILE A 212 4.02 -26.82 -1.47
N ASP A 213 5.05 -27.52 -0.97
CA ASP A 213 5.35 -28.91 -1.34
C ASP A 213 4.40 -29.93 -0.69
N GLU A 214 3.68 -29.53 0.37
CA GLU A 214 2.66 -30.33 1.05
C GLU A 214 1.23 -30.08 0.48
N LEU A 215 1.08 -29.23 -0.55
CA LEU A 215 -0.16 -28.97 -1.30
C LEU A 215 -0.14 -29.67 -2.67
#